data_AF-A0A2V3I197-F1
#
_entry.id   AF-A0A2V3I197-F1
#
_cell.length_a   1.000
_cell.length_b   1.000
_cell.length_c   1.000
_cell.angle_alpha   90.00
_cell.angle_beta   90.00
_cell.angle_gamma   90.00
#
_symmetry.space_group_name_H-M   'P 1'
#
loop_
_entity.id
_entity.type
_entity.pdbx_description
1 polymer ?
#
loop_
_entity_poly.entity_id
_entity_poly.type
_entity_poly.pdbx_seq_one_letter_code
_entity_poly.pdbx_strand_id
1 'polypeptide(L)'
;MFRIRLLESPMPTGSKDPDVLLAWLLDSMGLVKRKSEGMTIEDEQGALHRLMRETLLREPLRGWDTKALGDACGLSQTGMHHQLVKLKESGLVSVETKGRWHIHVLRGGSISAAVDLVSAQARAILDLRLSELAAAITESDERMAVASEDEEFGFRVGVAEPGATADGEDRLDALMRDLGLNGERAKPDDRLARQLFEEMAPSGRAMTLLTLADKTSDSRSRVQRTVERMRVMGIAERIPMLDRIAQDVYAGLMRQHDARGEEWLMTRGGLGRLDESVSKALIAGVRKKSLNIEKVQDILAQVPLDAQRVLLNTLGGRMPYGIRIAGRDGAAVKERVMRRADRTLRRLRTVAQRLDESLAA
;
A
#
# COMPACT_ATOMS: atom_id res chain seq x y z
N MET A 1 7.31 4.32 22.60
CA MET A 1 6.01 3.90 22.05
C MET A 1 6.31 2.96 20.89
N PHE A 2 5.61 1.83 20.81
CA PHE A 2 5.87 0.84 19.77
C PHE A 2 5.51 1.39 18.40
N ARG A 3 6.41 1.22 17.43
CA ARG A 3 6.24 1.61 16.04
C ARG A 3 7.06 0.71 15.13
N ILE A 4 6.41 0.15 14.13
CA ILE A 4 7.02 -0.67 13.08
C ILE A 4 6.31 -0.43 11.75
N ARG A 5 6.98 -0.74 10.64
CA ARG A 5 6.32 -0.86 9.33
C ARG A 5 6.43 -2.29 8.85
N LEU A 6 5.33 -2.86 8.39
CA LEU A 6 5.35 -4.18 7.78
C LEU A 6 5.38 -4.00 6.27
N LEU A 7 6.34 -4.65 5.62
CA LEU A 7 6.57 -4.64 4.19
C LEU A 7 6.59 -6.08 3.70
N GLU A 8 5.63 -6.44 2.85
CA GLU A 8 5.60 -7.76 2.24
C GLU A 8 6.64 -7.83 1.12
N SER A 9 7.64 -8.69 1.33
CA SER A 9 8.62 -9.09 0.32
C SER A 9 8.61 -10.60 0.12
N PRO A 10 9.01 -11.10 -1.07
CA PRO A 10 9.27 -12.53 -1.27
C PRO A 10 10.30 -13.03 -0.25
N MET A 11 10.06 -14.18 0.38
CA MET A 11 11.01 -14.75 1.34
C MET A 11 12.31 -15.18 0.62
N PRO A 12 13.48 -15.07 1.28
CA PRO A 12 14.75 -15.59 0.78
C PRO A 12 14.76 -17.12 0.88
N THR A 13 13.98 -17.77 0.02
CA THR A 13 13.72 -19.21 0.10
C THR A 13 15.01 -19.98 -0.22
N GLY A 14 15.42 -20.85 0.71
CA GLY A 14 16.63 -21.67 0.56
C GLY A 14 17.92 -21.03 1.07
N SER A 15 17.93 -19.73 1.41
CA SER A 15 19.10 -19.12 2.03
C SER A 15 19.25 -19.56 3.49
N LYS A 16 20.47 -19.89 3.89
CA LYS A 16 20.91 -20.06 5.28
C LYS A 16 21.93 -19.01 5.70
N ASP A 17 22.27 -18.07 4.81
CA ASP A 17 23.22 -17.00 5.09
C ASP A 17 22.62 -16.04 6.12
N PRO A 18 23.21 -15.91 7.34
CA PRO A 18 22.71 -15.02 8.37
C PRO A 18 22.54 -13.57 7.91
N ASP A 19 23.42 -13.09 7.03
CA ASP A 19 23.38 -11.71 6.56
C ASP A 19 22.21 -11.48 5.60
N VAL A 20 21.95 -12.43 4.69
CA VAL A 20 20.77 -12.37 3.81
C VAL A 20 19.47 -12.42 4.60
N LEU A 21 19.39 -13.29 5.61
CA LEU A 21 18.19 -13.46 6.45
C LEU A 21 17.95 -12.21 7.31
N LEU A 22 19.00 -11.66 7.92
CA LEU A 22 18.92 -10.44 8.71
C LEU A 22 18.53 -9.21 7.86
N ALA A 23 19.17 -9.02 6.71
CA ALA A 23 18.85 -7.92 5.81
C ALA A 23 17.36 -7.96 5.39
N TRP A 24 16.86 -9.16 5.04
CA TRP A 24 15.46 -9.34 4.69
C TRP A 24 14.51 -9.02 5.85
N LEU A 25 14.84 -9.42 7.09
CA LEU A 25 14.03 -9.10 8.27
C LEU A 25 13.97 -7.58 8.48
N LEU A 26 15.12 -6.90 8.46
CA LEU A 26 15.20 -5.46 8.69
C LEU A 26 14.48 -4.66 7.58
N ASP A 27 14.54 -5.08 6.31
CA ASP A 27 13.77 -4.49 5.20
C ASP A 27 12.27 -4.75 5.39
N SER A 28 11.87 -5.98 5.73
CA SER A 28 10.46 -6.35 5.94
C SER A 28 9.81 -5.66 7.14
N MET A 29 10.61 -5.23 8.12
CA MET A 29 10.21 -4.41 9.28
C MET A 29 10.36 -2.89 9.01
N GLY A 30 10.78 -2.50 7.81
CA GLY A 30 10.93 -1.11 7.37
C GLY A 30 11.94 -0.29 8.16
N LEU A 31 12.95 -0.96 8.74
CA LEU A 31 13.98 -0.34 9.60
C LEU A 31 15.15 0.22 8.78
N VAL A 32 15.39 -0.36 7.61
CA VAL A 32 16.37 0.08 6.63
C VAL A 32 15.65 0.76 5.47
N LYS A 33 16.20 1.87 4.97
CA LYS A 33 15.74 2.47 3.71
C LYS A 33 16.55 1.82 2.61
N ARG A 34 15.90 1.25 1.58
CA ARG A 34 16.60 0.87 0.35
C ARG A 34 17.31 2.10 -0.20
N LYS A 35 18.63 2.14 -0.07
CA LYS A 35 19.46 3.02 -0.87
C LYS A 35 19.55 2.34 -2.23
N SER A 36 19.04 2.99 -3.28
CA SER A 36 19.52 2.70 -4.62
C SER A 36 20.99 3.11 -4.65
N GLU A 37 21.87 2.17 -4.98
CA GLU A 37 23.29 2.39 -5.31
C GLU A 37 24.20 2.75 -4.11
N GLY A 38 24.57 1.73 -3.33
CA GLY A 38 25.79 1.75 -2.53
C GLY A 38 26.96 1.16 -3.34
N MET A 39 28.19 1.65 -3.18
CA MET A 39 29.36 1.10 -3.89
C MET A 39 29.98 -0.12 -3.19
N THR A 40 29.53 -0.46 -1.97
CA THR A 40 30.07 -1.55 -1.16
C THR A 40 28.97 -2.40 -0.51
N ILE A 41 29.28 -3.66 -0.20
CA ILE A 41 28.38 -4.58 0.55
C ILE A 41 28.05 -3.99 1.95
N GLU A 42 28.97 -3.23 2.55
CA GLU A 42 28.73 -2.49 3.79
C GLU A 42 27.72 -1.34 3.62
N ASP A 43 27.75 -0.65 2.47
CA ASP A 43 26.77 0.39 2.12
C ASP A 43 25.39 -0.21 1.80
N GLU A 44 25.36 -1.45 1.31
CA GLU A 44 24.14 -2.20 1.01
C GLU A 44 23.43 -2.72 2.27
N GLN A 45 24.18 -3.17 3.28
CA GLN A 45 23.63 -3.74 4.52
C GLN A 45 23.34 -2.70 5.61
N GLY A 46 24.16 -1.64 5.71
CA GLY A 46 23.93 -0.48 6.57
C GLY A 46 24.19 -0.68 8.08
N ALA A 47 24.29 0.45 8.79
CA ALA A 47 24.68 0.52 10.22
C ALA A 47 23.84 -0.36 11.17
N LEU A 48 22.56 -0.54 10.87
CA LEU A 48 21.65 -1.33 11.71
C LEU A 48 21.93 -2.83 11.59
N HIS A 49 22.22 -3.30 10.39
CA HIS A 49 22.59 -4.69 10.14
C HIS A 49 23.87 -5.03 10.89
N ARG A 50 24.91 -4.19 10.74
CA ARG A 50 26.18 -4.36 11.45
C ARG A 50 25.98 -4.46 12.96
N LEU A 51 25.23 -3.52 13.54
CA LEU A 51 24.90 -3.52 14.97
C LEU A 51 24.27 -4.84 15.40
N MET A 52 23.22 -5.29 14.69
CA MET A 52 22.57 -6.55 15.03
C MET A 52 23.54 -7.74 14.90
N ARG A 53 24.27 -7.83 13.79
CA ARG A 53 25.14 -8.97 13.46
C ARG A 53 26.34 -9.12 14.40
N GLU A 54 27.00 -8.01 14.72
CA GLU A 54 28.27 -8.01 15.46
C GLU A 54 28.06 -7.99 16.98
N THR A 55 26.88 -7.55 17.46
CA THR A 55 26.60 -7.40 18.89
C THR A 55 25.38 -8.21 19.32
N LEU A 56 24.17 -7.72 19.08
CA LEU A 56 22.92 -8.22 19.67
C LEU A 56 22.58 -9.66 19.27
N LEU A 57 22.96 -10.13 18.08
CA LEU A 57 22.76 -11.52 17.67
C LEU A 57 23.88 -12.44 18.15
N ARG A 58 25.09 -11.90 18.33
CA ARG A 58 26.26 -12.68 18.79
C ARG A 58 26.18 -12.94 20.30
N GLU A 59 25.78 -11.93 21.07
CA GLU A 59 25.62 -12.03 22.53
C GLU A 59 24.29 -11.40 22.99
N PRO A 60 23.16 -12.11 22.79
CA PRO A 60 21.81 -11.55 22.98
C PRO A 60 21.49 -10.99 24.36
N LEU A 61 22.06 -11.60 25.41
CA LEU A 61 21.78 -11.29 26.81
C LEU A 61 22.96 -10.64 27.56
N ARG A 62 24.09 -10.34 26.88
CA ARG A 62 25.27 -9.74 27.53
C ARG A 62 24.97 -8.40 28.20
N GLY A 63 24.04 -7.63 27.64
CA GLY A 63 23.75 -6.27 28.06
C GLY A 63 24.81 -5.31 27.54
N TRP A 64 24.39 -4.44 26.63
CA TRP A 64 25.27 -3.50 25.96
C TRP A 64 24.92 -2.07 26.30
N ASP A 65 25.88 -1.28 26.76
CA ASP A 65 25.70 0.18 26.83
C ASP A 65 25.97 0.84 25.47
N THR A 66 25.49 2.08 25.29
CA THR A 66 25.62 2.82 24.03
C THR A 66 27.07 3.00 23.59
N LYS A 67 28.01 3.14 24.53
CA LYS A 67 29.43 3.34 24.22
C LYS A 67 30.05 2.04 23.70
N ALA A 68 29.83 0.93 24.41
CA ALA A 68 30.29 -0.39 23.99
C ALA A 68 29.74 -0.78 22.61
N LEU A 69 28.48 -0.45 22.30
CA LEU A 69 27.92 -0.64 20.97
C LEU A 69 28.59 0.25 19.92
N GLY A 70 28.84 1.52 20.25
CA GLY A 70 29.51 2.48 19.38
C GLY A 70 30.91 2.01 18.99
N ASP A 71 31.67 1.58 19.99
CA ASP A 71 33.04 1.07 19.84
C ASP A 71 33.06 -0.23 19.03
N ALA A 72 32.10 -1.15 19.26
CA ALA A 72 32.02 -2.41 18.53
C ALA A 72 31.64 -2.23 17.05
N CYS A 73 30.73 -1.31 16.73
CA CYS A 73 30.18 -1.15 15.38
C CYS A 73 30.89 -0.06 14.56
N GLY A 74 31.81 0.69 15.16
CA GLY A 74 32.46 1.86 14.56
C GLY A 74 31.50 3.03 14.29
N LEU A 75 30.47 3.20 15.12
CA LEU A 75 29.43 4.23 14.95
C LEU A 75 29.62 5.38 15.94
N SER A 76 29.36 6.60 15.49
CA SER A 76 29.31 7.77 16.38
C SER A 76 28.18 7.64 17.41
N GLN A 77 28.30 8.34 18.53
CA GLN A 77 27.27 8.35 19.59
C GLN A 77 25.88 8.74 19.04
N THR A 78 25.81 9.77 18.20
CA THR A 78 24.56 10.19 17.55
C THR A 78 24.02 9.13 16.59
N GLY A 79 24.90 8.53 15.77
CA GLY A 79 24.51 7.47 14.84
C GLY A 79 23.98 6.23 15.58
N MET A 80 24.62 5.86 16.68
CA MET A 80 24.20 4.76 17.56
C MET A 80 22.84 5.04 18.20
N HIS A 81 22.65 6.23 18.77
CA HIS A 81 21.37 6.63 19.37
C HIS A 81 20.22 6.50 18.37
N HIS A 82 20.41 6.93 17.11
CA HIS A 82 19.39 6.81 16.07
C HIS A 82 19.02 5.35 15.76
N GLN A 83 19.99 4.42 15.72
CA GLN A 83 19.68 3.00 15.49
C GLN A 83 18.99 2.37 16.69
N LEU A 84 19.43 2.69 17.91
CA LEU A 84 18.82 2.17 19.14
C LEU A 84 17.39 2.63 19.34
N VAL A 85 17.06 3.89 18.98
CA VAL A 85 15.68 4.38 18.98
C VAL A 85 14.81 3.53 18.06
N LYS A 86 15.26 3.25 16.82
CA LYS A 86 14.51 2.39 15.89
C LYS A 86 14.30 0.98 16.43
N LEU A 87 15.33 0.35 16.98
CA LEU A 87 15.23 -1.01 17.52
C LEU A 87 14.32 -1.08 18.73
N LYS A 88 14.40 -0.08 19.62
CA LYS A 88 13.52 0.04 20.77
C LYS A 88 12.07 0.25 20.36
N GLU A 89 11.82 1.17 19.42
CA GLU A 89 10.46 1.44 18.92
C GLU A 89 9.88 0.24 18.17
N SER A 90 10.68 -0.47 17.39
CA SER A 90 10.25 -1.71 16.70
C SER A 90 9.96 -2.86 17.65
N GLY A 91 10.40 -2.75 18.91
CA GLY A 91 10.26 -3.79 19.93
C GLY A 91 11.28 -4.92 19.85
N LEU A 92 12.30 -4.83 18.99
CA LEU A 92 13.38 -5.83 18.90
C LEU A 92 14.36 -5.75 20.08
N VAL A 93 14.58 -4.57 20.65
CA VAL A 93 15.51 -4.34 21.75
C VAL A 93 14.77 -3.91 23.01
N SER A 94 15.11 -4.53 24.12
CA SER A 94 14.70 -4.10 25.46
C SER A 94 15.79 -3.24 26.10
N VAL A 95 15.38 -2.33 26.97
CA VAL A 95 16.29 -1.44 27.69
C VAL A 95 16.05 -1.60 29.19
N GLU A 96 17.11 -1.92 29.91
CA GLU A 96 17.15 -1.89 31.37
C GLU A 96 17.93 -0.64 31.82
N THR A 97 17.36 0.16 32.73
CA THR A 97 18.05 1.33 33.27
C THR A 97 18.76 0.95 34.56
N LYS A 98 20.09 0.98 34.56
CA LYS A 98 20.93 0.78 35.75
C LYS A 98 21.58 2.10 36.13
N GLY A 99 20.93 2.84 37.04
CA GLY A 99 21.36 4.19 37.42
C GLY A 99 21.25 5.16 36.23
N ARG A 100 22.38 5.72 35.78
CA ARG A 100 22.45 6.60 34.59
C ARG A 100 22.67 5.84 33.27
N TRP A 101 22.88 4.53 33.33
CA TRP A 101 23.21 3.73 32.16
C TRP A 101 21.97 3.04 31.60
N HIS A 102 21.83 3.09 30.28
CA HIS A 102 20.86 2.30 29.54
C HIS A 102 21.56 1.07 28.99
N ILE A 103 21.09 -0.11 29.41
CA ILE A 103 21.62 -1.40 29.01
C ILE A 103 20.65 -2.02 28.00
N HIS A 104 21.15 -2.29 26.82
CA HIS A 104 20.41 -2.78 25.66
C HIS A 104 20.62 -4.29 25.51
N VAL A 105 19.52 -5.04 25.34
CA VAL A 105 19.53 -6.49 25.09
C VAL A 105 18.57 -6.85 23.99
N LEU A 106 18.84 -7.95 23.29
CA LEU A 106 17.89 -8.51 22.33
C LEU A 106 16.67 -9.02 23.10
N ARG A 107 15.48 -8.51 22.77
CA ARG A 107 14.25 -8.83 23.51
C ARG A 107 13.96 -10.32 23.41
N GLY A 108 13.76 -11.00 24.54
CA GLY A 108 13.48 -12.43 24.57
C GLY A 108 14.70 -13.33 24.38
N GLY A 109 15.91 -12.78 24.22
CA GLY A 109 17.16 -13.55 24.20
C GLY A 109 17.52 -14.24 22.88
N SER A 110 16.69 -14.15 21.85
CA SER A 110 17.00 -14.59 20.48
C SER A 110 16.21 -13.75 19.45
N ILE A 111 16.54 -13.84 18.16
CA ILE A 111 15.81 -13.05 17.15
C ILE A 111 14.41 -13.61 16.90
N SER A 112 14.22 -14.93 16.98
CA SER A 112 12.90 -15.54 16.82
C SER A 112 11.97 -15.13 17.96
N ALA A 113 12.44 -15.17 19.22
CA ALA A 113 11.67 -14.71 20.38
C ALA A 113 11.33 -13.21 20.29
N ALA A 114 12.29 -12.37 19.87
CA ALA A 114 12.06 -10.95 19.66
C ALA A 114 10.94 -10.72 18.62
N VAL A 115 11.05 -11.39 17.47
CA VAL A 115 10.10 -11.27 16.35
C VAL A 115 8.71 -11.82 16.72
N ASP A 116 8.62 -12.87 17.53
CA ASP A 116 7.35 -13.38 18.05
C ASP A 116 6.64 -12.34 18.92
N LEU A 117 7.36 -11.73 19.86
CA LEU A 117 6.82 -10.67 20.72
C LEU A 117 6.40 -9.44 19.92
N VAL A 118 7.23 -9.02 18.96
CA VAL A 118 6.91 -7.93 18.03
C VAL A 118 5.67 -8.26 17.19
N SER A 119 5.55 -9.50 16.70
CA SER A 119 4.40 -9.94 15.91
C SER A 119 3.11 -9.91 16.71
N ALA A 120 3.12 -10.39 17.95
CA ALA A 120 1.96 -10.35 18.84
C ALA A 120 1.52 -8.91 19.13
N GLN A 121 2.48 -8.03 19.48
CA GLN A 121 2.22 -6.62 19.76
C GLN A 121 1.72 -5.88 18.51
N ALA A 122 2.38 -6.06 17.36
CA ALA A 122 2.00 -5.44 16.09
C ALA A 122 0.58 -5.84 15.67
N ARG A 123 0.23 -7.13 15.78
CA ARG A 123 -1.10 -7.62 15.44
C ARG A 123 -2.18 -6.99 16.33
N ALA A 124 -1.96 -6.93 17.64
CA ALA A 124 -2.92 -6.35 18.58
C ALA A 124 -3.14 -4.85 18.34
N ILE A 125 -2.05 -4.10 18.12
CA ILE A 125 -2.13 -2.67 17.82
C ILE A 125 -2.83 -2.44 16.49
N LEU A 126 -2.45 -3.16 15.43
CA LEU A 126 -3.05 -2.99 14.12
C LEU A 126 -4.55 -3.30 14.14
N ASP A 127 -4.98 -4.34 14.87
CA ASP A 127 -6.40 -4.67 15.04
C ASP A 127 -7.17 -3.51 15.68
N LEU A 128 -6.60 -2.88 16.73
CA LEU A 128 -7.18 -1.70 17.37
C LEU A 128 -7.29 -0.53 16.40
N ARG A 129 -6.20 -0.17 15.70
CA ARG A 129 -6.18 0.95 14.76
C ARG A 129 -7.14 0.74 13.58
N LEU A 130 -7.22 -0.48 13.05
CA LEU A 130 -8.15 -0.81 11.96
C LEU A 130 -9.61 -0.84 12.43
N SER A 131 -9.88 -1.09 13.71
CA SER A 131 -11.24 -0.96 14.25
C SER A 131 -11.71 0.50 14.24
N GLU A 132 -10.81 1.45 14.55
CA GLU A 132 -11.10 2.89 14.42
C GLU A 132 -11.34 3.28 12.96
N LEU A 133 -10.51 2.78 12.05
CA LEU A 133 -10.68 3.01 10.61
C LEU A 133 -12.02 2.46 10.10
N ALA A 134 -12.34 1.22 10.49
CA ALA A 134 -13.54 0.51 10.07
C ALA A 134 -14.83 1.24 10.49
N ALA A 135 -14.84 1.84 11.69
CA ALA A 135 -15.98 2.59 12.20
C ALA A 135 -16.33 3.83 11.36
N ALA A 136 -15.38 4.35 10.58
CA ALA A 136 -15.59 5.51 9.72
C ALA A 136 -16.06 5.15 8.30
N ILE A 137 -16.16 3.86 7.96
CA ILE A 137 -16.54 3.39 6.61
C ILE A 137 -18.02 3.03 6.60
N THR A 138 -18.79 3.71 5.75
CA THR A 138 -20.22 3.42 5.57
C THR A 138 -20.38 2.14 4.75
N GLU A 139 -21.32 1.30 5.16
CA GLU A 139 -21.73 0.12 4.39
C GLU A 139 -22.35 0.51 3.04
N SER A 140 -21.97 -0.18 1.97
CA SER A 140 -22.57 0.03 0.64
C SER A 140 -22.48 -1.22 -0.23
N ASP A 141 -23.63 -1.74 -0.62
CA ASP A 141 -23.71 -2.85 -1.59
C ASP A 141 -23.35 -2.42 -3.01
N GLU A 142 -23.74 -1.21 -3.41
CA GLU A 142 -23.39 -0.63 -4.72
C GLU A 142 -21.86 -0.61 -4.92
N ARG A 143 -21.12 -0.40 -3.83
CA ARG A 143 -19.66 -0.37 -3.86
C ARG A 143 -19.08 -1.65 -4.42
N MET A 144 -19.70 -2.80 -4.21
CA MET A 144 -19.18 -4.11 -4.64
C MET A 144 -19.78 -4.60 -5.97
N ALA A 145 -20.62 -3.81 -6.65
CA ALA A 145 -21.32 -4.21 -7.87
C ALA A 145 -20.38 -4.60 -9.03
N VAL A 146 -19.21 -3.95 -9.11
CA VAL A 146 -18.17 -4.27 -10.10
C VAL A 146 -17.02 -4.99 -9.40
N ALA A 147 -16.61 -6.14 -9.94
CA ALA A 147 -15.46 -6.88 -9.42
C ALA A 147 -14.17 -6.07 -9.58
N SER A 148 -13.29 -6.18 -8.57
CA SER A 148 -11.96 -5.61 -8.67
C SER A 148 -11.09 -6.48 -9.59
N GLU A 149 -10.34 -5.82 -10.47
CA GLU A 149 -9.29 -6.46 -11.30
C GLU A 149 -7.90 -6.19 -10.70
N ASP A 150 -7.86 -5.69 -9.47
CA ASP A 150 -6.63 -5.21 -8.86
C ASP A 150 -5.76 -6.38 -8.39
N GLU A 151 -4.56 -6.51 -8.96
CA GLU A 151 -3.59 -7.55 -8.58
C GLU A 151 -3.02 -7.26 -7.18
N GLU A 152 -2.90 -8.29 -6.33
CA GLU A 152 -2.31 -8.13 -4.98
C GLU A 152 -0.80 -7.86 -5.07
N PHE A 153 -0.37 -6.60 -5.13
CA PHE A 153 1.06 -6.28 -5.08
C PHE A 153 1.49 -5.50 -3.83
N GLY A 154 2.52 -6.03 -3.17
CA GLY A 154 3.46 -5.28 -2.35
C GLY A 154 2.91 -4.67 -1.06
N PHE A 155 2.21 -5.46 -0.23
CA PHE A 155 1.59 -4.98 1.02
C PHE A 155 2.53 -4.15 1.89
N ARG A 156 2.03 -3.01 2.37
CA ARG A 156 2.74 -2.10 3.28
C ARG A 156 1.77 -1.48 4.28
N VAL A 157 2.10 -1.55 5.56
CA VAL A 157 1.31 -0.91 6.62
C VAL A 157 2.22 -0.38 7.73
N GLY A 158 1.90 0.81 8.25
CA GLY A 158 2.43 1.32 9.51
C GLY A 158 1.65 0.75 10.68
N VAL A 159 2.36 0.33 11.73
CA VAL A 159 1.76 -0.11 12.98
C VAL A 159 2.40 0.72 14.09
N ALA A 160 1.61 1.57 14.73
CA ALA A 160 2.05 2.40 15.84
C ALA A 160 0.99 2.40 16.94
N GLU A 161 1.44 2.32 18.19
CA GLU A 161 0.58 2.56 19.34
C GLU A 161 -0.02 3.98 19.24
N PRO A 162 -1.29 4.18 19.68
CA PRO A 162 -1.89 5.50 19.75
C PRO A 162 -1.02 6.45 20.59
N GLY A 163 -0.56 7.53 19.95
CA GLY A 163 0.22 8.59 20.56
C GLY A 163 -0.62 9.69 21.19
N ALA A 164 0.08 10.65 21.81
CA ALA A 164 -0.54 11.94 22.13
C ALA A 164 -0.96 12.63 20.81
N THR A 165 -2.19 13.14 20.77
CA THR A 165 -2.67 13.95 19.66
C THR A 165 -1.92 15.29 19.64
N ALA A 166 -1.43 15.71 18.48
CA ALA A 166 -0.79 17.02 18.36
C ALA A 166 -1.84 18.13 18.38
N ASP A 167 -1.43 19.34 18.76
CA ASP A 167 -2.32 20.50 18.75
C ASP A 167 -2.89 20.74 17.34
N GLY A 168 -4.21 20.81 17.26
CA GLY A 168 -4.94 21.00 16.00
C GLY A 168 -5.17 19.74 15.16
N GLU A 169 -4.65 18.57 15.56
CA GLU A 169 -5.00 17.27 14.98
C GLU A 169 -6.17 16.63 15.73
N ASP A 170 -6.98 15.84 15.02
CA ASP A 170 -7.92 14.92 15.66
C ASP A 170 -7.45 13.46 15.60
N ARG A 171 -8.32 12.55 16.06
CA ARG A 171 -8.01 11.12 16.13
C ARG A 171 -7.84 10.50 14.74
N LEU A 172 -8.52 10.99 13.71
CA LEU A 172 -8.43 10.48 12.35
C LEU A 172 -7.12 10.95 11.68
N ASP A 173 -6.69 12.19 11.93
CA ASP A 173 -5.37 12.67 11.50
C ASP A 173 -4.25 11.77 12.06
N ALA A 174 -4.28 11.51 13.37
CA ALA A 174 -3.34 10.62 14.02
C ALA A 174 -3.40 9.20 13.44
N LEU A 175 -4.59 8.68 13.15
CA LEU A 175 -4.77 7.35 12.54
C LEU A 175 -4.14 7.26 11.14
N MET A 176 -4.37 8.25 10.27
CA MET A 176 -3.77 8.28 8.93
C MET A 176 -2.24 8.29 9.00
N ARG A 177 -1.68 9.05 9.94
CA ARG A 177 -0.24 9.10 10.20
C ARG A 177 0.29 7.76 10.70
N ASP A 178 -0.36 7.16 11.69
CA ASP A 178 0.10 5.94 12.36
C ASP A 178 0.04 4.70 11.45
N LEU A 179 -0.94 4.65 10.54
CA LEU A 179 -1.00 3.66 9.47
C LEU A 179 0.05 3.92 8.36
N GLY A 180 0.72 5.07 8.37
CA GLY A 180 1.75 5.45 7.41
C GLY A 180 1.22 6.01 6.09
N LEU A 181 -0.06 6.40 6.02
CA LEU A 181 -0.71 6.90 4.80
C LEU A 181 -0.19 8.30 4.41
N ASN A 182 0.22 9.12 5.37
CA ASN A 182 0.82 10.44 5.10
C ASN A 182 2.21 10.33 4.47
N GLY A 183 2.90 9.19 4.66
CA GLY A 183 4.22 8.89 4.11
C GLY A 183 5.37 9.51 4.88
N GLU A 184 6.60 9.16 4.48
CA GLU A 184 7.81 9.49 5.28
C GLU A 184 8.21 10.97 5.26
N ARG A 185 7.81 11.71 4.23
CA ARG A 185 8.17 13.13 4.02
C ARG A 185 6.96 14.05 4.08
N ALA A 186 5.86 13.59 4.69
CA ALA A 186 4.69 14.42 4.88
C ALA A 186 5.04 15.63 5.73
N LYS A 187 4.46 16.79 5.40
CA LYS A 187 4.52 17.93 6.31
C LYS A 187 3.61 17.65 7.52
N PRO A 188 3.89 18.26 8.69
CA PRO A 188 3.06 18.07 9.89
C PRO A 188 1.57 18.39 9.67
N ASP A 189 1.25 19.31 8.75
CA ASP A 189 -0.09 19.76 8.40
C ASP A 189 -0.69 19.03 7.17
N ASP A 190 -0.03 18.00 6.63
CA ASP A 190 -0.51 17.30 5.43
C ASP A 190 -1.72 16.40 5.74
N ARG A 191 -2.91 16.88 5.37
CA ARG A 191 -4.20 16.20 5.57
C ARG A 191 -4.71 15.44 4.35
N LEU A 192 -3.91 15.31 3.29
CA LEU A 192 -4.40 14.73 2.03
C LEU A 192 -4.92 13.29 2.19
N ALA A 193 -4.24 12.46 2.97
CA ALA A 193 -4.69 11.07 3.20
C ALA A 193 -6.04 11.02 3.91
N ARG A 194 -6.24 11.89 4.91
CA ARG A 194 -7.52 12.03 5.60
C ARG A 194 -8.62 12.47 4.64
N GLN A 195 -8.40 13.55 3.89
CA GLN A 195 -9.41 14.10 2.99
C GLN A 195 -9.83 13.07 1.93
N LEU A 196 -8.87 12.35 1.34
CA LEU A 196 -9.17 11.28 0.39
C LEU A 196 -9.98 10.15 1.04
N PHE A 197 -9.66 9.79 2.28
CA PHE A 197 -10.41 8.79 3.02
C PHE A 197 -11.84 9.26 3.30
N GLU A 198 -12.03 10.49 3.79
CA GLU A 198 -13.35 11.09 4.06
C GLU A 198 -14.22 11.21 2.80
N GLU A 199 -13.61 11.41 1.63
CA GLU A 199 -14.33 11.40 0.35
C GLU A 199 -14.79 10.00 -0.07
N MET A 200 -13.94 8.98 0.14
CA MET A 200 -14.21 7.62 -0.33
C MET A 200 -15.04 6.78 0.66
N ALA A 201 -14.85 6.97 1.96
CA ALA A 201 -15.46 6.18 3.03
C ALA A 201 -17.01 6.17 3.00
N PRO A 202 -17.70 7.32 2.81
CA PRO A 202 -19.16 7.33 2.67
C PRO A 202 -19.63 6.95 1.25
N SER A 203 -18.72 6.90 0.27
CA SER A 203 -19.11 6.71 -1.12
C SER A 203 -19.40 5.24 -1.45
N GLY A 204 -20.53 5.01 -2.12
CA GLY A 204 -20.85 3.73 -2.76
C GLY A 204 -20.29 3.60 -4.18
N ARG A 205 -19.67 4.65 -4.73
CA ARG A 205 -19.22 4.68 -6.14
C ARG A 205 -17.73 4.96 -6.23
N ALA A 206 -17.10 4.44 -7.27
CA ALA A 206 -15.70 4.75 -7.54
C ALA A 206 -15.53 6.16 -8.10
N MET A 207 -14.46 6.83 -7.68
CA MET A 207 -14.11 8.18 -8.13
C MET A 207 -12.84 8.16 -8.98
N THR A 208 -12.80 8.98 -10.02
CA THR A 208 -11.58 9.14 -10.81
C THR A 208 -10.52 9.90 -10.01
N LEU A 209 -9.24 9.72 -10.37
CA LEU A 209 -8.14 10.53 -9.81
C LEU A 209 -8.35 12.04 -10.01
N LEU A 210 -8.99 12.44 -11.12
CA LEU A 210 -9.29 13.84 -11.38
C LEU A 210 -10.34 14.37 -10.41
N THR A 211 -11.43 13.62 -10.23
CA THR A 211 -12.48 13.96 -9.25
C THR A 211 -11.90 14.09 -7.84
N LEU A 212 -11.04 13.17 -7.42
CA LEU A 212 -10.40 13.23 -6.11
C LEU A 212 -9.44 14.43 -5.99
N ALA A 213 -8.70 14.76 -7.05
CA ALA A 213 -7.85 15.94 -7.10
C ALA A 213 -8.65 17.24 -6.96
N ASP A 214 -9.76 17.36 -7.67
CA ASP A 214 -10.63 18.53 -7.61
C ASP A 214 -11.23 18.70 -6.21
N LYS A 215 -11.74 17.61 -5.60
CA LYS A 215 -12.32 17.65 -4.26
C LYS A 215 -11.33 17.97 -3.16
N THR A 216 -10.09 17.52 -3.29
CA THR A 216 -9.02 17.79 -2.31
C THR A 216 -8.26 19.08 -2.58
N SER A 217 -8.53 19.75 -3.71
CA SER A 217 -7.74 20.91 -4.17
C SER A 217 -6.24 20.62 -4.24
N ASP A 218 -5.85 19.38 -4.56
CA ASP A 218 -4.46 18.95 -4.65
C ASP A 218 -4.12 18.46 -6.07
N SER A 219 -2.83 18.41 -6.37
CA SER A 219 -2.32 17.88 -7.63
C SER A 219 -2.68 16.40 -7.80
N ARG A 220 -3.03 16.04 -9.05
CA ARG A 220 -3.28 14.64 -9.44
C ARG A 220 -2.13 13.70 -9.06
N SER A 221 -0.88 14.17 -9.12
CA SER A 221 0.30 13.35 -8.78
C SER A 221 0.43 13.08 -7.28
N ARG A 222 0.04 14.02 -6.41
CA ARG A 222 -0.01 13.78 -4.95
C ARG A 222 -1.17 12.85 -4.60
N VAL A 223 -2.36 13.09 -5.15
CA VAL A 223 -3.51 12.20 -4.97
C VAL A 223 -3.18 10.76 -5.38
N GLN A 224 -2.60 10.58 -6.57
CA GLN A 224 -2.22 9.25 -7.06
C GLN A 224 -1.24 8.55 -6.09
N ARG A 225 -0.22 9.24 -5.58
CA ARG A 225 0.74 8.65 -4.62
C ARG A 225 0.09 8.31 -3.28
N THR A 226 -0.90 9.07 -2.82
CA THR A 226 -1.60 8.80 -1.56
C THR A 226 -2.59 7.66 -1.71
N VAL A 227 -3.35 7.63 -2.80
CA VAL A 227 -4.21 6.50 -3.15
C VAL A 227 -3.40 5.21 -3.29
N GLU A 228 -2.21 5.26 -3.91
CA GLU A 228 -1.37 4.08 -4.05
C GLU A 228 -0.98 3.48 -2.70
N ARG A 229 -0.73 4.32 -1.69
CA ARG A 229 -0.46 3.86 -0.32
C ARG A 229 -1.67 3.18 0.30
N MET A 230 -2.87 3.72 0.09
CA MET A 230 -4.12 3.08 0.52
C MET A 230 -4.34 1.75 -0.19
N ARG A 231 -4.04 1.66 -1.50
CA ARG A 231 -4.16 0.44 -2.31
C ARG A 231 -3.23 -0.66 -1.85
N VAL A 232 -1.96 -0.31 -1.69
CA VAL A 232 -0.93 -1.22 -1.18
C VAL A 232 -1.30 -1.76 0.20
N MET A 233 -1.85 -0.93 1.08
CA MET A 233 -2.32 -1.37 2.41
C MET A 233 -3.54 -2.29 2.31
N GLY A 234 -4.35 -2.17 1.26
CA GLY A 234 -5.60 -2.88 1.08
C GLY A 234 -6.83 -2.12 1.59
N ILE A 235 -6.74 -0.80 1.78
CA ILE A 235 -7.85 0.08 2.16
C ILE A 235 -8.65 0.53 0.92
N ALA A 236 -7.96 0.80 -0.18
CA ALA A 236 -8.56 1.21 -1.44
C ALA A 236 -8.25 0.20 -2.54
N GLU A 237 -9.04 0.20 -3.60
CA GLU A 237 -8.78 -0.60 -4.79
C GLU A 237 -9.15 0.17 -6.05
N ARG A 238 -8.52 -0.21 -7.15
CA ARG A 238 -8.84 0.32 -8.46
C ARG A 238 -9.90 -0.56 -9.11
N ILE A 239 -10.91 0.07 -9.70
CA ILE A 239 -11.96 -0.65 -10.44
C ILE A 239 -12.24 -0.06 -11.81
N PRO A 240 -12.61 -0.90 -12.79
CA PRO A 240 -13.15 -0.42 -14.05
C PRO A 240 -14.46 0.35 -13.83
N MET A 241 -14.60 1.51 -14.47
CA MET A 241 -15.85 2.29 -14.47
C MET A 241 -16.66 1.92 -15.71
N LEU A 242 -17.52 0.91 -15.58
CA LEU A 242 -18.29 0.38 -16.72
C LEU A 242 -19.27 1.40 -17.30
N ASP A 243 -19.87 2.22 -16.43
CA ASP A 243 -20.75 3.34 -16.77
C ASP A 243 -20.06 4.39 -17.67
N ARG A 244 -18.74 4.56 -17.51
CA ARG A 244 -17.94 5.49 -18.32
C ARG A 244 -17.60 4.97 -19.71
N ILE A 245 -17.67 3.66 -19.96
CA ILE A 245 -17.35 3.08 -21.28
C ILE A 245 -18.27 3.67 -22.35
N ALA A 246 -19.58 3.71 -22.09
CA ALA A 246 -20.54 4.25 -23.05
C ALA A 246 -20.28 5.73 -23.37
N GLN A 247 -19.92 6.53 -22.36
CA GLN A 247 -19.56 7.94 -22.53
C GLN A 247 -18.32 8.11 -23.41
N ASP A 248 -17.26 7.35 -23.14
CA ASP A 248 -16.00 7.45 -23.88
C ASP A 248 -16.13 6.88 -25.31
N VAL A 249 -16.91 5.81 -25.49
CA VAL A 249 -17.25 5.26 -26.81
C VAL A 249 -18.07 6.29 -27.59
N TYR A 250 -19.09 6.92 -27.00
CA TYR A 250 -19.86 7.98 -27.65
C TYR A 250 -18.96 9.13 -28.13
N ALA A 251 -18.13 9.67 -27.23
CA ALA A 251 -17.20 10.75 -27.56
C ALA A 251 -16.16 10.33 -28.61
N GLY A 252 -15.69 9.08 -28.56
CA GLY A 252 -14.82 8.47 -29.56
C GLY A 252 -15.48 8.38 -30.92
N LEU A 253 -16.70 7.83 -30.99
CA LEU A 253 -17.48 7.66 -32.22
C LEU A 253 -17.71 9.00 -32.92
N MET A 254 -18.23 10.00 -32.20
CA MET A 254 -18.53 11.30 -32.79
C MET A 254 -17.26 11.96 -33.34
N ARG A 255 -16.19 12.01 -32.54
CA ARG A 255 -14.91 12.62 -32.94
C ARG A 255 -14.24 11.90 -34.11
N GLN A 256 -14.22 10.56 -34.10
CA GLN A 256 -13.58 9.79 -35.16
C GLN A 256 -14.40 9.80 -36.45
N HIS A 257 -15.74 9.78 -36.35
CA HIS A 257 -16.62 9.96 -37.50
C HIS A 257 -16.38 11.31 -38.18
N ASP A 258 -16.38 12.40 -37.39
CA ASP A 258 -16.23 13.75 -37.93
C ASP A 258 -14.84 13.95 -38.57
N ALA A 259 -13.81 13.27 -38.06
CA ALA A 259 -12.45 13.39 -38.58
C ALA A 259 -12.11 12.42 -39.73
N ARG A 260 -12.71 11.23 -39.77
CA ARG A 260 -12.26 10.10 -40.63
C ARG A 260 -13.37 9.37 -41.37
N GLY A 261 -14.63 9.66 -41.08
CA GLY A 261 -15.79 9.07 -41.75
C GLY A 261 -16.16 7.65 -41.33
N GLU A 262 -17.26 7.17 -41.90
CA GLU A 262 -17.90 5.89 -41.57
C GLU A 262 -17.04 4.66 -41.94
N GLU A 263 -16.40 4.68 -43.11
CA GLU A 263 -15.55 3.57 -43.58
C GLU A 263 -14.40 3.31 -42.60
N TRP A 264 -13.80 4.38 -42.07
CA TRP A 264 -12.75 4.25 -41.07
C TRP A 264 -13.28 3.62 -39.77
N LEU A 265 -14.48 4.01 -39.32
CA LEU A 265 -15.10 3.44 -38.13
C LEU A 265 -15.36 1.93 -38.27
N MET A 266 -15.86 1.49 -39.44
CA MET A 266 -16.12 0.07 -39.72
C MET A 266 -14.85 -0.76 -39.77
N THR A 267 -13.77 -0.20 -40.31
CA THR A 267 -12.50 -0.91 -40.48
C THR A 267 -11.60 -0.73 -39.26
N ARG A 268 -10.84 0.37 -39.22
CA ARG A 268 -9.82 0.65 -38.19
C ARG A 268 -10.41 1.07 -36.85
N GLY A 269 -11.60 1.67 -36.84
CA GLY A 269 -12.31 2.09 -35.63
C GLY A 269 -12.94 0.93 -34.86
N GLY A 270 -12.94 -0.28 -35.41
CA GLY A 270 -13.31 -1.50 -34.72
C GLY A 270 -14.81 -1.84 -34.70
N LEU A 271 -15.68 -1.01 -35.31
CA LEU A 271 -17.12 -1.32 -35.36
C LEU A 271 -17.43 -2.59 -36.14
N GLY A 272 -16.69 -2.88 -37.22
CA GLY A 272 -16.87 -4.10 -38.02
C GLY A 272 -16.48 -5.39 -37.30
N ARG A 273 -15.92 -5.30 -36.07
CA ARG A 273 -15.62 -6.46 -35.21
C ARG A 273 -16.78 -6.83 -34.28
N LEU A 274 -17.77 -5.95 -34.16
CA LEU A 274 -18.97 -6.19 -33.36
C LEU A 274 -20.00 -6.93 -34.21
N ASP A 275 -21.01 -7.48 -33.55
CA ASP A 275 -22.16 -8.05 -34.25
C ASP A 275 -22.80 -7.04 -35.20
N GLU A 276 -23.33 -7.54 -36.31
CA GLU A 276 -23.86 -6.71 -37.39
C GLU A 276 -25.02 -5.81 -36.92
N SER A 277 -25.83 -6.29 -35.96
CA SER A 277 -26.91 -5.51 -35.34
C SER A 277 -26.36 -4.31 -34.55
N VAL A 278 -25.33 -4.53 -33.75
CA VAL A 278 -24.68 -3.52 -32.90
C VAL A 278 -23.98 -2.47 -33.76
N SER A 279 -23.16 -2.91 -34.71
CA SER A 279 -22.40 -2.03 -35.60
C SER A 279 -23.32 -1.13 -36.45
N LYS A 280 -24.39 -1.71 -37.04
CA LYS A 280 -25.41 -0.94 -37.77
C LYS A 280 -26.14 0.06 -36.89
N ALA A 281 -26.50 -0.32 -35.66
CA ALA A 281 -27.18 0.57 -34.72
C ALA A 281 -26.30 1.78 -34.36
N LEU A 282 -25.02 1.56 -34.04
CA LEU A 282 -24.07 2.63 -33.73
C LEU A 282 -23.87 3.55 -34.94
N ILE A 283 -23.62 3.01 -36.13
CA ILE A 283 -23.39 3.82 -37.33
C ILE A 283 -24.62 4.61 -37.75
N ALA A 284 -25.79 3.97 -37.78
CA ALA A 284 -27.03 4.66 -38.11
C ALA A 284 -27.29 5.79 -37.11
N GLY A 285 -26.97 5.55 -35.84
CA GLY A 285 -27.05 6.54 -34.78
C GLY A 285 -26.12 7.74 -34.99
N VAL A 286 -24.84 7.50 -35.30
CA VAL A 286 -23.84 8.53 -35.63
C VAL A 286 -24.28 9.34 -36.85
N ARG A 287 -24.64 8.66 -37.95
CA ARG A 287 -25.05 9.28 -39.21
C ARG A 287 -26.25 10.20 -39.05
N LYS A 288 -27.22 9.79 -38.24
CA LYS A 288 -28.43 10.57 -37.92
C LYS A 288 -28.22 11.59 -36.79
N LYS A 289 -27.01 11.70 -36.23
CA LYS A 289 -26.71 12.52 -35.04
C LYS A 289 -27.70 12.30 -33.88
N SER A 290 -28.13 11.05 -33.73
CA SER A 290 -29.20 10.66 -32.81
C SER A 290 -28.71 9.86 -31.61
N LEU A 291 -27.42 9.53 -31.56
CA LEU A 291 -26.79 8.91 -30.39
C LEU A 291 -26.72 9.89 -29.23
N ASN A 292 -26.93 9.34 -28.04
CA ASN A 292 -26.54 9.92 -26.76
C ASN A 292 -25.88 8.80 -25.93
N ILE A 293 -25.38 9.15 -24.74
CA ILE A 293 -24.66 8.19 -23.88
C ILE A 293 -25.56 6.99 -23.51
N GLU A 294 -26.82 7.25 -23.18
CA GLU A 294 -27.82 6.22 -22.82
C GLU A 294 -28.04 5.22 -23.95
N LYS A 295 -28.26 5.69 -25.18
CA LYS A 295 -28.42 4.81 -26.36
C LYS A 295 -27.17 3.99 -26.63
N VAL A 296 -25.99 4.58 -26.46
CA VAL A 296 -24.73 3.82 -26.62
C VAL A 296 -24.65 2.74 -25.53
N GLN A 297 -25.02 3.06 -24.29
CA GLN A 297 -25.07 2.08 -23.20
C GLN A 297 -26.04 0.93 -23.50
N ASP A 298 -27.25 1.23 -23.97
CA ASP A 298 -28.26 0.22 -24.33
C ASP A 298 -27.78 -0.68 -25.47
N ILE A 299 -27.17 -0.08 -26.51
CA ILE A 299 -26.63 -0.83 -27.65
C ILE A 299 -25.47 -1.74 -27.20
N LEU A 300 -24.60 -1.26 -26.31
CA LEU A 300 -23.45 -1.99 -25.80
C LEU A 300 -23.82 -3.02 -24.72
N ALA A 301 -25.01 -2.98 -24.13
CA ALA A 301 -25.42 -3.90 -23.06
C ALA A 301 -25.34 -5.38 -23.48
N GLN A 302 -25.56 -5.68 -24.77
CA GLN A 302 -25.43 -7.02 -25.34
C GLN A 302 -24.00 -7.41 -25.72
N VAL A 303 -23.04 -6.48 -25.68
CA VAL A 303 -21.66 -6.68 -26.10
C VAL A 303 -20.82 -7.12 -24.90
N PRO A 304 -20.05 -8.24 -24.99
CA PRO A 304 -19.14 -8.64 -23.92
C PRO A 304 -18.15 -7.54 -23.54
N LEU A 305 -17.82 -7.41 -22.25
CA LEU A 305 -16.98 -6.32 -21.73
C LEU A 305 -15.62 -6.21 -22.45
N ASP A 306 -14.98 -7.34 -22.76
CA ASP A 306 -13.69 -7.34 -23.46
C ASP A 306 -13.80 -6.77 -24.88
N ALA A 307 -14.91 -7.05 -25.59
CA ALA A 307 -15.15 -6.45 -26.89
C ALA A 307 -15.42 -4.94 -26.78
N GLN A 308 -16.13 -4.49 -25.73
CA GLN A 308 -16.29 -3.06 -25.46
C GLN A 308 -14.95 -2.36 -25.18
N ARG A 309 -14.05 -3.01 -24.42
CA ARG A 309 -12.69 -2.51 -24.15
C ARG A 309 -11.87 -2.39 -25.43
N VAL A 310 -11.93 -3.39 -26.30
CA VAL A 310 -11.27 -3.37 -27.60
C VAL A 310 -11.80 -2.22 -28.46
N LEU A 311 -13.13 -2.05 -28.53
CA LEU A 311 -13.76 -0.94 -29.26
C LEU A 311 -13.30 0.43 -28.73
N LEU A 312 -13.29 0.60 -27.41
CA LEU A 312 -12.82 1.83 -26.78
C LEU A 312 -11.37 2.13 -27.18
N ASN A 313 -10.50 1.13 -27.15
CA ASN A 313 -9.10 1.28 -27.54
C ASN A 313 -8.93 1.60 -29.04
N THR A 314 -9.71 1.00 -29.93
CA THR A 314 -9.65 1.29 -31.38
C THR A 314 -10.15 2.70 -31.71
N LEU A 315 -11.06 3.25 -30.91
CA LEU A 315 -11.50 4.64 -31.01
C LEU A 315 -10.51 5.66 -30.42
N GLY A 316 -9.40 5.19 -29.84
CA GLY A 316 -8.36 6.00 -29.21
C GLY A 316 -8.62 6.34 -27.74
N GLY A 317 -9.60 5.68 -27.12
CA GLY A 317 -9.84 5.73 -25.68
C GLY A 317 -8.95 4.76 -24.89
N ARG A 318 -9.08 4.79 -23.57
CA ARG A 318 -8.49 3.82 -22.64
C ARG A 318 -9.50 3.51 -21.57
N MET A 319 -9.48 2.28 -21.03
CA MET A 319 -10.41 1.89 -19.96
C MET A 319 -10.36 2.90 -18.80
N PRO A 320 -11.50 3.55 -18.48
CA PRO A 320 -11.57 4.45 -17.34
C PRO A 320 -11.55 3.63 -16.05
N TYR A 321 -10.70 4.05 -15.13
CA TYR A 321 -10.59 3.43 -13.81
C TYR A 321 -10.90 4.44 -12.72
N GLY A 322 -11.72 4.00 -11.77
CA GLY A 322 -12.01 4.70 -10.54
C GLY A 322 -11.31 4.05 -9.36
N ILE A 323 -11.36 4.74 -8.23
CA ILE A 323 -10.82 4.31 -6.94
C ILE A 323 -11.98 4.29 -5.95
N ARG A 324 -12.04 3.23 -5.14
CA ARG A 324 -13.04 3.08 -4.07
C ARG A 324 -12.41 2.42 -2.85
N ILE A 325 -13.14 2.41 -1.74
CA ILE A 325 -12.82 1.56 -0.58
C ILE A 325 -12.90 0.07 -0.96
N ALA A 326 -11.95 -0.70 -0.45
CA ALA A 326 -11.65 -2.07 -0.84
C ALA A 326 -12.52 -3.14 -0.13
N GLY A 327 -13.82 -2.86 0.06
CA GLY A 327 -14.77 -3.73 0.74
C GLY A 327 -16.15 -3.08 0.93
N ARG A 328 -17.19 -3.91 1.11
CA ARG A 328 -18.59 -3.47 1.33
C ARG A 328 -18.74 -2.55 2.54
N ASP A 329 -17.98 -2.80 3.60
CA ASP A 329 -18.01 -2.08 4.86
C ASP A 329 -16.62 -2.02 5.50
N GLY A 330 -16.54 -1.41 6.69
CA GLY A 330 -15.29 -1.34 7.44
C GLY A 330 -14.75 -2.68 7.94
N ALA A 331 -15.63 -3.66 8.21
CA ALA A 331 -15.23 -4.98 8.69
C ALA A 331 -14.49 -5.77 7.60
N ALA A 332 -15.01 -5.73 6.37
CA ALA A 332 -14.37 -6.33 5.20
C ALA A 332 -12.99 -5.73 4.91
N VAL A 333 -12.85 -4.40 5.05
CA VAL A 333 -11.55 -3.72 4.89
C VAL A 333 -10.59 -4.14 6.00
N LYS A 334 -11.04 -4.14 7.27
CA LYS A 334 -10.23 -4.60 8.41
C LYS A 334 -9.74 -6.03 8.20
N GLU A 335 -10.62 -6.96 7.85
CA GLU A 335 -10.26 -8.35 7.60
C GLU A 335 -9.22 -8.48 6.47
N ARG A 336 -9.43 -7.75 5.36
CA ARG A 336 -8.51 -7.74 4.22
C ARG A 336 -7.09 -7.30 4.62
N VAL A 337 -6.97 -6.21 5.37
CA VAL A 337 -5.68 -5.68 5.83
C VAL A 337 -5.06 -6.64 6.85
N MET A 338 -5.83 -7.14 7.82
CA MET A 338 -5.35 -8.08 8.83
C MET A 338 -4.83 -9.39 8.22
N ARG A 339 -5.52 -9.95 7.22
CA ARG A 339 -5.09 -11.16 6.51
C ARG A 339 -3.71 -11.00 5.85
N ARG A 340 -3.44 -9.83 5.27
CA ARG A 340 -2.14 -9.49 4.66
C ARG A 340 -1.06 -9.23 5.70
N ALA A 341 -1.41 -8.58 6.81
CA ALA A 341 -0.52 -8.41 7.96
C ALA A 341 -0.11 -9.77 8.55
N ASP A 342 -1.07 -10.66 8.82
CA ASP A 342 -0.82 -12.00 9.36
C ASP A 342 0.08 -12.83 8.43
N ARG A 343 -0.11 -12.73 7.11
CA ARG A 343 0.78 -13.36 6.12
C ARG A 343 2.22 -12.84 6.27
N THR A 344 2.40 -11.52 6.38
CA THR A 344 3.72 -10.88 6.53
C THR A 344 4.38 -11.26 7.86
N LEU A 345 3.64 -11.22 8.97
CA LEU A 345 4.12 -11.61 10.29
C LEU A 345 4.52 -13.10 10.36
N ARG A 346 3.77 -14.00 9.69
CA ARG A 346 4.18 -15.41 9.57
C ARG A 346 5.52 -15.58 8.85
N ARG A 347 5.75 -14.82 7.77
CA ARG A 347 7.04 -14.84 7.04
C ARG A 347 8.18 -14.30 7.92
N LEU A 348 7.96 -13.21 8.65
CA LEU A 348 8.93 -12.68 9.62
C LEU A 348 9.36 -13.75 10.63
N ARG A 349 8.40 -14.43 11.27
CA ARG A 349 8.71 -15.51 12.22
C ARG A 349 9.51 -16.65 11.59
N THR A 350 9.13 -17.05 10.38
CA THR A 350 9.82 -18.13 9.65
C THR A 350 11.28 -17.78 9.37
N VAL A 351 11.55 -16.54 8.93
CA VAL A 351 12.92 -16.10 8.63
C VAL A 351 13.72 -15.88 9.90
N ALA A 352 13.10 -15.37 10.98
CA ALA A 352 13.75 -15.21 12.27
C ALA A 352 14.18 -16.55 12.88
N GLN A 353 13.34 -17.58 12.78
CA GLN A 353 13.70 -18.93 13.19
C GLN A 353 14.90 -19.47 12.41
N ARG A 354 14.89 -19.31 11.08
CA ARG A 354 16.03 -19.73 10.23
C ARG A 354 17.32 -18.99 10.57
N LEU A 355 17.22 -17.72 10.98
CA LEU A 355 18.37 -16.93 11.39
C LEU A 355 18.95 -17.42 12.72
N ASP A 356 18.11 -17.75 13.71
CA ASP A 356 18.61 -18.38 14.94
C ASP A 356 19.28 -19.74 14.63
N GLU A 357 18.69 -20.56 13.75
CA GLU A 357 19.25 -21.84 13.31
C GLU A 357 20.61 -21.68 12.60
N SER A 358 20.78 -20.64 11.77
CA SER A 358 22.03 -20.41 11.05
C SER A 358 23.14 -19.79 11.92
N LEU A 359 22.78 -19.14 13.03
CA LEU A 359 23.74 -18.62 14.00
C LEU A 359 24.21 -19.68 15.01
N ALA A 360 23.44 -20.76 15.18
CA ALA A 360 23.78 -21.89 16.05
C ALA A 360 24.63 -22.97 15.36
N ALA A 361 24.69 -22.94 14.02
CA ALA A 361 25.52 -23.81 13.18
C ALA A 361 26.92 -23.21 12.97
#